data_AF-A0A9W9D8X7-F1
#
_entry.id   AF-A0A9W9D8X7-F1
#
_cell.length_a   1.000
_cell.length_b   1.000
_cell.length_c   1.000
_cell.angle_alpha   90.00
_cell.angle_beta   90.00
_cell.angle_gamma   90.00
#
_symmetry.space_group_name_H-M   'P 1'
#
loop_
_entity.id
_entity.type
_entity.pdbx_description
1 polymer ?
#
loop_
_entity_poly.entity_id
_entity_poly.type
_entity_poly.pdbx_seq_one_letter_code
_entity_poly.pdbx_strand_id
1 'polypeptide(L)'
;MALPLPPGLTPPEIAFLCEMELVTVIPRQRLEGLELLGGPLKPLNPPQRSNIPLWLALLLKRQRRANILPPPWLNTHSLSAILDHEIEHGDTFSPPPRLPPQSSDNTLPISPPFLPTSTADAAPDALPYHWLELGEMLLEAASDDFEEPDQVRKLLRGLREVRMSKLRSGVEVLDAAGGIKMNGVGGMEVGEGRSFITGVIDGLRKIGASREQQRKDRDAEEAENGYSGTGGDYDDDEMDMQ
;
A
#
# COMPACT_ATOMS: atom_id res chain seq x y z
N MET A 1 -10.65 2.82 -31.86
CA MET A 1 -9.91 1.85 -31.03
C MET A 1 -9.61 2.54 -29.71
N ALA A 2 -10.06 1.99 -28.58
CA ALA A 2 -9.68 2.52 -27.28
C ALA A 2 -8.18 2.29 -27.07
N LEU A 3 -7.44 3.34 -26.73
CA LEU A 3 -6.04 3.23 -26.32
C LEU A 3 -5.98 2.29 -25.11
N PRO A 4 -5.08 1.28 -25.08
CA PRO A 4 -4.92 0.45 -23.90
C PRO A 4 -4.44 1.35 -22.75
N LEU A 5 -5.23 1.43 -21.68
CA LEU A 5 -4.84 2.15 -20.48
C LEU A 5 -3.59 1.49 -19.87
N PRO A 6 -2.67 2.28 -19.29
CA PRO A 6 -1.55 1.71 -18.56
C PRO A 6 -2.06 0.79 -17.44
N PRO A 7 -1.40 -0.35 -17.17
CA PRO A 7 -1.82 -1.26 -16.11
C PRO A 7 -1.60 -0.63 -14.73
N GLY A 8 -2.66 -0.58 -13.92
CA GLY A 8 -2.63 -0.03 -12.56
C GLY A 8 -3.17 1.40 -12.48
N LEU A 9 -3.16 1.96 -11.27
CA LEU A 9 -3.56 3.34 -11.03
C LEU A 9 -2.39 4.28 -11.32
N THR A 10 -2.66 5.37 -12.03
CA THR A 10 -1.71 6.45 -12.27
C THR A 10 -1.58 7.34 -11.03
N PRO A 11 -0.46 8.06 -10.85
CA PRO A 11 -0.28 8.97 -9.70
C PRO A 11 -1.43 9.97 -9.51
N PRO A 12 -2.00 10.60 -10.57
CA PRO A 12 -3.17 11.47 -10.43
C PRO A 12 -4.44 10.72 -9.98
N GLU A 13 -4.65 9.48 -10.42
CA GLU A 13 -5.79 8.67 -9.96
C GLU A 13 -5.65 8.29 -8.49
N ILE A 14 -4.43 8.01 -8.02
CA ILE A 14 -4.17 7.73 -6.60
C ILE A 14 -4.40 8.99 -5.76
N ALA A 15 -3.94 10.16 -6.23
CA ALA A 15 -4.22 11.43 -5.58
C ALA A 15 -5.74 11.70 -5.53
N PHE A 16 -6.47 11.44 -6.61
CA PHE A 16 -7.93 11.54 -6.64
C PHE A 16 -8.62 10.60 -5.65
N LEU A 17 -8.12 9.37 -5.46
CA LEU A 17 -8.64 8.47 -4.43
C LEU A 17 -8.32 8.96 -3.01
N CYS A 18 -7.13 9.53 -2.81
CA CYS A 18 -6.73 10.13 -1.54
C CYS A 18 -7.63 11.32 -1.16
N GLU A 19 -8.25 12.03 -2.11
CA GLU A 19 -9.19 13.11 -1.81
C GLU A 19 -10.41 12.68 -1.00
N MET A 20 -10.71 11.38 -0.98
CA MET A 20 -11.81 10.83 -0.16
C MET A 20 -11.39 10.51 1.28
N GLU A 21 -10.10 10.65 1.62
CA GLU A 21 -9.61 10.47 2.99
C GLU A 21 -10.26 11.46 3.95
N LEU A 22 -10.56 11.00 5.16
CA LEU A 22 -11.14 11.85 6.19
C LEU A 22 -10.04 12.63 6.91
N VAL A 23 -10.19 13.95 6.92
CA VAL A 23 -9.32 14.88 7.66
C VAL A 23 -10.13 15.71 8.65
N THR A 24 -9.48 16.17 9.71
CA THR A 24 -10.12 17.02 10.72
C THR A 24 -9.97 18.49 10.36
N VAL A 25 -11.07 19.23 10.34
CA VAL A 25 -11.09 20.68 10.13
C VAL A 25 -11.72 21.42 11.30
N ILE A 26 -11.34 22.68 11.46
CA ILE A 26 -12.01 23.66 12.32
C ILE A 26 -12.63 24.73 11.42
N PRO A 27 -13.97 24.78 11.29
CA PRO A 27 -14.64 25.80 10.49
C PRO A 27 -14.50 27.18 11.16
N ARG A 28 -14.36 28.23 10.34
CA ARG A 28 -14.26 29.64 10.76
C ARG A 28 -15.61 30.36 10.74
N GLN A 29 -16.60 29.78 10.08
CA GLN A 29 -17.96 30.29 9.98
C GLN A 29 -18.95 29.12 10.01
N ARG A 30 -20.20 29.38 10.42
CA ARG A 30 -21.26 28.37 10.37
C ARG A 30 -21.55 28.03 8.91
N LEU A 31 -21.50 26.74 8.58
CA LEU A 31 -21.87 26.20 7.28
C LEU A 31 -23.07 25.29 7.44
N GLU A 32 -24.07 25.48 6.59
CA GLU A 32 -25.23 24.60 6.57
C GLU A 32 -24.84 23.20 6.09
N GLY A 33 -25.66 22.21 6.48
CA GLY A 33 -25.49 20.85 5.99
C GLY A 33 -25.73 20.78 4.49
N LEU A 34 -25.15 19.76 3.86
CA LEU A 34 -25.28 19.53 2.41
C LEU A 34 -25.79 18.11 2.17
N GLU A 35 -26.82 17.97 1.36
CA GLU A 35 -27.28 16.66 0.89
C GLU A 35 -26.45 16.25 -0.32
N LEU A 36 -25.48 15.35 -0.13
CA LEU A 36 -24.61 14.85 -1.19
C LEU A 36 -25.07 13.46 -1.64
N LEU A 37 -24.65 13.05 -2.84
CA LEU A 37 -24.90 11.69 -3.35
C LEU A 37 -24.30 10.61 -2.43
N GLY A 38 -23.18 10.91 -1.77
CA GLY A 38 -22.53 10.04 -0.78
C GLY A 38 -23.15 10.09 0.61
N GLY A 39 -24.25 10.84 0.81
CA GLY A 39 -24.94 11.01 2.08
C GLY A 39 -24.92 12.45 2.62
N PRO A 40 -25.71 12.74 3.66
CA PRO A 40 -25.81 14.07 4.23
C PRO A 40 -24.54 14.47 5.00
N LEU A 41 -23.99 15.63 4.66
CA LEU A 41 -22.96 16.29 5.44
C LEU A 41 -23.61 17.11 6.56
N LYS A 42 -23.18 16.85 7.80
CA LYS A 42 -23.67 17.61 8.97
C LYS A 42 -23.26 19.09 8.87
N PRO A 43 -24.09 20.02 9.40
CA PRO A 43 -23.70 21.42 9.51
C PRO A 43 -22.39 21.58 10.29
N LEU A 44 -21.51 22.46 9.81
CA LEU A 44 -20.21 22.74 10.42
C LEU A 44 -20.31 24.00 11.26
N ASN A 45 -20.12 23.87 12.58
CA ASN A 45 -20.28 24.96 13.53
C ASN A 45 -18.92 25.34 14.14
N PRO A 46 -18.46 26.60 14.02
CA PRO A 46 -17.25 27.05 14.70
C PRO A 46 -17.40 27.06 16.22
N PRO A 47 -16.32 26.79 16.99
CA PRO A 47 -15.00 26.27 16.58
C PRO A 47 -14.93 24.73 16.67
N GLN A 48 -16.05 24.01 16.46
CA GLN A 48 -16.12 22.57 16.66
C GLN A 48 -15.35 21.80 15.57
N ARG A 49 -14.46 20.91 15.99
CA ARG A 49 -13.75 19.98 15.10
C ARG A 49 -14.76 19.07 14.39
N SER A 50 -14.54 18.88 13.09
CA SER A 50 -15.38 18.00 12.27
C SER A 50 -14.51 17.22 11.29
N ASN A 51 -14.81 15.93 11.12
CA ASN A 51 -14.14 15.08 10.13
C ASN A 51 -14.91 15.13 8.82
N ILE A 52 -14.24 15.55 7.75
CA ILE A 52 -14.81 15.69 6.42
C ILE A 52 -13.83 15.12 5.37
N PRO A 53 -14.31 14.75 4.17
CA PRO A 53 -13.42 14.34 3.08
C PRO A 53 -12.41 15.44 2.70
N LEU A 54 -11.20 15.03 2.33
CA LEU A 54 -10.09 15.90 1.99
C LEU A 54 -10.44 16.88 0.85
N TRP A 55 -11.14 16.45 -0.21
CA TRP A 55 -11.56 17.37 -1.29
C TRP A 55 -12.35 18.58 -0.75
N LEU A 56 -13.24 18.35 0.21
CA LEU A 56 -14.06 19.41 0.80
C LEU A 56 -13.23 20.29 1.73
N ALA A 57 -12.33 19.69 2.52
CA ALA A 57 -11.41 20.42 3.37
C ALA A 57 -10.52 21.38 2.56
N LEU A 58 -9.93 20.90 1.46
CA LEU A 58 -9.12 21.70 0.55
C LEU A 58 -9.93 22.85 -0.09
N LEU A 59 -11.17 22.57 -0.50
CA LEU A 59 -12.07 23.60 -1.04
C LEU A 59 -12.37 24.69 0.01
N LEU A 60 -12.71 24.31 1.24
CA LEU A 60 -13.00 25.26 2.33
C LEU A 60 -11.75 26.04 2.76
N LYS A 61 -10.58 25.41 2.76
CA LYS A 61 -9.30 26.08 3.04
C LYS A 61 -8.98 27.15 1.99
N ARG A 62 -9.11 26.83 0.70
CA ARG A 62 -8.94 27.81 -0.41
C ARG A 62 -9.89 29.00 -0.29
N GLN A 63 -11.10 28.78 0.22
CA GLN A 63 -12.08 29.83 0.49
C GLN A 63 -11.87 30.55 1.83
N ARG A 64 -10.86 30.19 2.61
CA ARG A 64 -10.56 30.71 3.97
C ARG A 64 -11.70 30.50 4.97
N ARG A 65 -12.50 29.44 4.78
CA ARG A 65 -13.67 29.12 5.62
C ARG A 65 -13.41 28.05 6.67
N ALA A 66 -12.27 27.37 6.60
CA ALA A 66 -11.83 26.40 7.58
C ALA A 66 -10.30 26.39 7.67
N ASN A 67 -9.79 26.03 8.85
CA ASN A 67 -8.40 25.61 9.03
C ASN A 67 -8.37 24.09 9.11
N ILE A 68 -7.34 23.48 8.53
CA ILE A 68 -7.13 22.03 8.60
C ILE A 68 -6.26 21.76 9.82
N LEU A 69 -6.58 20.71 10.58
CA LEU A 69 -5.68 20.22 11.62
C LEU A 69 -4.78 19.15 11.02
N PRO A 70 -3.45 19.36 10.97
CA PRO A 70 -2.52 18.33 10.52
C PRO A 70 -2.69 17.04 11.33
N PRO A 71 -2.73 15.86 10.67
CA PRO A 71 -2.74 14.59 11.39
C PRO A 71 -1.50 14.44 12.28
N PRO A 72 -1.59 13.78 13.46
CA PRO A 72 -0.47 13.64 14.38
C PRO A 72 0.80 12.98 13.80
N TRP A 73 0.68 12.09 12.81
CA TRP A 73 1.85 11.50 12.14
C TRP A 73 2.56 12.48 11.19
N LEU A 74 1.87 13.54 10.74
CA LEU A 74 2.37 14.53 9.78
C LEU A 74 2.92 15.77 10.51
N ASN A 75 3.83 15.55 11.45
CA ASN A 75 4.60 16.61 12.11
C ASN A 75 6.09 16.23 12.16
N THR A 76 6.94 17.20 12.51
CA THR A 76 8.40 17.03 12.45
C THR A 76 8.90 15.94 13.40
N HIS A 77 8.37 15.88 14.62
CA HIS A 77 8.75 14.87 15.60
C HIS A 77 8.40 13.45 15.15
N SER A 78 7.17 13.23 14.71
CA SER A 78 6.65 11.91 14.34
C SER A 78 7.29 11.40 13.05
N LEU A 79 7.41 12.26 12.03
CA LEU A 79 8.08 11.90 10.78
C LEU A 79 9.57 11.58 10.99
N SER A 80 10.25 12.28 11.91
CA SER A 80 11.63 11.93 12.28
C SER A 80 11.70 10.54 12.90
N ALA A 81 10.86 10.24 13.89
CA ALA A 81 10.83 8.94 14.55
C ALA A 81 10.49 7.80 13.57
N ILE A 82 9.53 8.03 12.68
CA ILE A 82 9.17 7.06 11.62
C ILE A 82 10.34 6.86 10.66
N LEU A 83 11.02 7.94 10.24
CA LEU A 83 12.18 7.86 9.36
C LEU A 83 13.34 7.09 10.02
N ASP A 84 13.63 7.37 11.29
CA ASP A 84 14.67 6.67 12.05
C ASP A 84 14.35 5.18 12.13
N HIS A 85 13.10 4.81 12.46
CA HIS A 85 12.65 3.42 12.43
C HIS A 85 12.83 2.77 11.04
N GLU A 86 12.50 3.51 9.98
CA GLU A 86 12.59 3.03 8.59
C GLU A 86 14.04 2.77 8.15
N ILE A 87 14.99 3.54 8.67
CA ILE A 87 16.44 3.40 8.45
C ILE A 87 17.01 2.25 9.28
N GLU A 88 16.63 2.14 10.55
CA GLU A 88 17.11 1.09 11.46
C GLU A 88 16.61 -0.30 11.06
N HIS A 89 15.37 -0.40 10.58
CA HIS A 89 14.73 -1.68 10.20
C HIS A 89 14.66 -1.83 8.67
N GLY A 90 15.78 -2.23 8.05
CA GLY A 90 15.90 -2.38 6.60
C GLY A 90 14.89 -3.35 5.95
N ASP A 91 14.43 -4.37 6.67
CA ASP A 91 13.61 -5.45 6.10
C ASP A 91 12.09 -5.21 6.20
N THR A 92 11.66 -4.24 7.01
CA THR A 92 10.24 -4.00 7.29
C THR A 92 9.88 -2.53 7.23
N PHE A 93 8.71 -2.23 6.66
CA PHE A 93 8.14 -0.89 6.72
C PHE A 93 7.66 -0.54 8.13
N SER A 94 7.62 0.75 8.44
CA SER A 94 6.89 1.28 9.60
C SER A 94 5.47 0.71 9.67
N PRO A 95 4.94 0.46 10.88
CA PRO A 95 3.68 -0.25 11.06
C PRO A 95 2.49 0.55 10.48
N PRO A 96 1.51 -0.14 9.87
CA PRO A 96 0.30 0.52 9.41
C PRO A 96 -0.58 0.95 10.60
N PRO A 97 -1.50 1.93 10.42
CA PRO A 97 -2.43 2.33 11.45
C PRO A 97 -3.27 1.15 11.95
N ARG A 98 -3.62 1.19 13.24
CA ARG A 98 -4.48 0.17 13.84
C ARG A 98 -5.86 0.25 13.22
N LEU A 99 -6.30 -0.86 12.64
CA LEU A 99 -7.65 -0.95 12.10
C LEU A 99 -8.67 -0.98 13.23
N PRO A 100 -9.82 -0.30 13.07
CA PRO A 100 -10.91 -0.42 14.02
C PRO A 100 -11.39 -1.89 14.07
N PRO A 101 -11.92 -2.34 15.22
CA PRO A 101 -12.45 -3.69 15.35
C PRO A 101 -13.56 -3.90 14.32
N GLN A 102 -13.53 -5.03 13.61
CA GLN A 102 -14.60 -5.38 12.68
C GLN A 102 -15.90 -5.60 13.46
N SER A 103 -16.95 -4.87 13.10
CA SER A 103 -18.30 -5.17 13.55
C SER A 103 -18.76 -6.48 12.93
N SER A 104 -19.50 -7.30 13.67
CA SER A 104 -20.12 -8.53 13.16
C SER A 104 -21.19 -8.28 12.10
N ASP A 105 -21.69 -7.04 12.01
CA ASP A 105 -22.62 -6.63 10.97
C ASP A 105 -21.90 -6.42 9.64
N ASN A 106 -22.53 -6.91 8.57
CA ASN A 106 -22.08 -6.99 7.18
C ASN A 106 -21.95 -5.60 6.48
N THR A 107 -21.52 -4.58 7.22
CA THR A 107 -21.34 -3.20 6.72
C THR A 107 -20.07 -3.07 5.86
N LEU A 108 -20.19 -2.27 4.80
CA LEU A 108 -19.19 -1.94 3.77
C LEU A 108 -17.81 -1.48 4.33
N PRO A 109 -16.74 -1.51 3.51
CA PRO A 109 -15.41 -1.94 3.92
C PRO A 109 -14.65 -0.94 4.80
N ILE A 110 -13.98 -1.50 5.82
CA ILE A 110 -12.90 -0.89 6.61
C ILE A 110 -11.65 -0.88 5.72
N SER A 111 -11.61 -0.02 4.72
CA SER A 111 -10.42 0.18 3.88
C SER A 111 -10.21 1.65 3.57
N PRO A 112 -8.96 2.09 3.34
CA PRO A 112 -8.70 3.39 2.72
C PRO A 112 -9.52 3.54 1.43
N PRO A 113 -10.03 4.74 1.13
CA PRO A 113 -9.81 6.00 1.84
C PRO A 113 -10.78 6.30 2.99
N PHE A 114 -11.61 5.34 3.42
CA PHE A 114 -12.70 5.60 4.37
C PHE A 114 -12.33 5.35 5.84
N LEU A 115 -11.03 5.19 6.14
CA LEU A 115 -10.54 5.04 7.50
C LEU A 115 -10.22 6.41 8.13
N PRO A 116 -10.53 6.63 9.41
CA PRO A 116 -10.18 7.88 10.10
C PRO A 116 -8.69 7.96 10.48
N THR A 117 -7.80 7.41 9.64
CA THR A 117 -6.34 7.32 9.88
C THR A 117 -5.60 8.61 9.57
N SER A 118 -6.29 9.60 9.00
CA SER A 118 -5.75 10.91 8.64
C SER A 118 -6.45 12.04 9.40
N THR A 119 -7.03 11.72 10.57
CA THR A 119 -7.73 12.68 11.44
C THR A 119 -6.85 13.14 12.59
N ALA A 120 -7.32 14.11 13.37
CA ALA A 120 -6.63 14.58 14.58
C ALA A 120 -6.44 13.50 15.66
N ASP A 121 -7.20 12.41 15.59
CA ASP A 121 -7.13 11.27 16.51
C ASP A 121 -6.29 10.11 15.95
N ALA A 122 -5.62 10.31 14.81
CA ALA A 122 -4.77 9.29 14.21
C ALA A 122 -3.53 8.98 15.07
N ALA A 123 -3.02 7.76 14.93
CA ALA A 123 -1.79 7.35 15.60
C ALA A 123 -0.59 8.15 15.07
N PRO A 124 0.26 8.72 15.94
CA PRO A 124 1.42 9.50 15.51
C PRO A 124 2.56 8.64 14.94
N ASP A 125 2.63 7.38 15.32
CA ASP A 125 3.70 6.43 14.97
C ASP A 125 3.37 5.54 13.76
N ALA A 126 2.27 5.81 13.05
CA ALA A 126 1.80 4.97 11.94
C ALA A 126 1.49 5.79 10.67
N LEU A 127 1.92 5.27 9.52
CA LEU A 127 1.69 5.92 8.21
C LEU A 127 0.42 5.39 7.54
N PRO A 128 -0.57 6.25 7.23
CA PRO A 128 -1.73 5.86 6.45
C PRO A 128 -1.38 5.40 5.04
N TYR A 129 -2.32 4.71 4.38
CA TYR A 129 -2.09 4.19 3.04
C TYR A 129 -1.75 5.30 2.03
N HIS A 130 -2.44 6.44 2.07
CA HIS A 130 -2.17 7.59 1.20
C HIS A 130 -1.28 8.67 1.85
N TRP A 131 -0.31 8.27 2.69
CA TRP A 131 0.51 9.22 3.47
C TRP A 131 1.24 10.25 2.59
N LEU A 132 1.70 9.86 1.40
CA LEU A 132 2.49 10.72 0.53
C LEU A 132 1.62 11.76 -0.18
N GLU A 133 0.51 11.31 -0.77
CA GLU A 133 -0.44 12.15 -1.48
C GLU A 133 -1.11 13.15 -0.53
N LEU A 134 -1.53 12.66 0.64
CA LEU A 134 -2.15 13.49 1.66
C LEU A 134 -1.16 14.53 2.20
N GLY A 135 0.09 14.12 2.47
CA GLY A 135 1.15 15.02 2.92
C GLY A 135 1.42 16.14 1.92
N GLU A 136 1.61 15.81 0.64
CA GLU A 136 1.87 16.80 -0.40
C GLU A 136 0.67 17.75 -0.61
N MET A 137 -0.55 17.23 -0.69
CA MET A 137 -1.77 18.04 -0.87
C MET A 137 -2.00 19.02 0.29
N LEU A 138 -1.82 18.57 1.54
CA LEU A 138 -1.99 19.42 2.71
C LEU A 138 -0.89 20.49 2.80
N LEU A 139 0.36 20.13 2.54
CA LEU A 139 1.47 21.09 2.56
C LEU A 139 1.37 22.10 1.40
N GLU A 140 0.74 21.75 0.28
CA GLU A 140 0.48 22.68 -0.82
C GLU A 140 -0.65 23.67 -0.49
N ALA A 141 -1.79 23.17 0.01
CA ALA A 141 -2.98 24.00 0.20
C ALA A 141 -3.08 24.67 1.58
N ALA A 142 -2.39 24.13 2.59
CA ALA A 142 -2.58 24.48 3.99
C ALA A 142 -1.26 24.54 4.78
N SER A 143 -0.15 24.94 4.14
CA SER A 143 1.16 25.08 4.82
C SER A 143 1.13 26.02 6.03
N ASP A 144 0.21 26.98 6.06
CA ASP A 144 -0.01 27.91 7.17
C ASP A 144 -0.65 27.27 8.41
N ASP A 145 -1.20 26.05 8.29
CA ASP A 145 -1.73 25.28 9.43
C ASP A 145 -0.64 24.38 10.07
N PHE A 146 0.59 24.38 9.56
CA PHE A 146 1.73 23.61 10.10
C PHE A 146 2.71 24.51 10.85
N GLU A 147 3.35 23.97 11.90
CA GLU A 147 4.40 24.69 12.64
C GLU A 147 5.69 24.85 11.81
N GLU A 148 6.15 23.79 11.14
CA GLU A 148 7.40 23.77 10.38
C GLU A 148 7.24 23.12 8.99
N PRO A 149 6.47 23.73 8.06
CA PRO A 149 6.08 23.09 6.80
C PRO A 149 7.27 22.66 5.91
N ASP A 150 8.34 23.44 5.87
CA ASP A 150 9.52 23.12 5.07
C ASP A 150 10.28 21.89 5.60
N GLN A 151 10.35 21.74 6.92
CA GLN A 151 10.97 20.59 7.56
C GLN A 151 10.11 19.34 7.37
N VAL A 152 8.78 19.45 7.46
CA VAL A 152 7.86 18.34 7.13
C VAL A 152 8.04 17.89 5.68
N ARG A 153 8.12 18.83 4.72
CA ARG A 153 8.41 18.53 3.30
C ARG A 153 9.75 17.79 3.13
N LYS A 154 10.80 18.22 3.85
CA LYS A 154 12.11 17.57 3.82
C LYS A 154 12.03 16.13 4.34
N LEU A 155 11.35 15.92 5.47
CA LEU A 155 11.20 14.60 6.09
C LEU A 155 10.38 13.65 5.20
N LEU A 156 9.26 14.11 4.61
CA LEU A 156 8.48 13.30 3.66
C LEU A 156 9.31 12.85 2.45
N ARG A 157 10.14 13.73 1.90
CA ARG A 157 11.05 13.38 0.80
C ARG A 157 12.07 12.33 1.21
N GLY A 158 12.70 12.49 2.37
CA GLY A 158 13.63 11.50 2.90
C GLY A 158 12.97 10.14 3.15
N LEU A 159 11.77 10.14 3.74
CA LEU A 159 10.98 8.95 3.97
C LEU A 159 10.61 8.23 2.67
N ARG A 160 10.17 8.98 1.64
CA ARG A 160 9.90 8.42 0.30
C ARG A 160 11.13 7.75 -0.29
N GLU A 161 12.30 8.39 -0.17
CA GLU A 161 13.55 7.86 -0.71
C GLU A 161 13.96 6.54 -0.03
N VAL A 162 13.95 6.50 1.30
CA VAL A 162 14.27 5.29 2.07
C VAL A 162 13.30 4.16 1.72
N ARG A 163 12.00 4.44 1.69
CA ARG A 163 10.96 3.43 1.42
C ARG A 163 11.00 2.93 -0.02
N MET A 164 11.26 3.81 -0.99
CA MET A 164 11.45 3.42 -2.39
C MET A 164 12.69 2.53 -2.55
N SER A 165 13.78 2.83 -1.83
CA SER A 165 14.97 1.98 -1.81
C SER A 165 14.64 0.59 -1.26
N LYS A 166 13.92 0.52 -0.13
CA LYS A 166 13.47 -0.73 0.50
C LYS A 166 12.57 -1.56 -0.41
N LEU A 167 11.62 -0.92 -1.11
CA LEU A 167 10.78 -1.61 -2.10
C LEU A 167 11.60 -2.25 -3.21
N ARG A 168 12.63 -1.56 -3.72
CA ARG A 168 13.52 -2.12 -4.76
C ARG A 168 14.30 -3.33 -4.24
N SER A 169 14.87 -3.24 -3.03
CA SER A 169 15.54 -4.38 -2.40
C SER A 169 14.61 -5.58 -2.19
N GLY A 170 13.34 -5.32 -1.82
CA GLY A 170 12.34 -6.38 -1.69
C GLY A 170 12.01 -7.10 -3.00
N VAL A 171 12.20 -6.43 -4.15
CA VAL A 171 12.00 -7.01 -5.48
C VAL A 171 13.16 -7.93 -5.90
N GLU A 172 14.37 -7.72 -5.39
CA GLU A 172 15.54 -8.55 -5.73
C GLU A 172 15.40 -10.00 -5.24
N VAL A 173 14.63 -10.22 -4.17
CA VAL A 173 14.42 -11.53 -3.53
C VAL A 173 13.15 -12.22 -4.07
N LEU A 174 12.58 -11.71 -5.18
CA LEU A 174 11.37 -12.28 -5.75
C LEU A 174 11.58 -13.63 -6.44
N ASP A 175 10.72 -14.58 -6.09
CA ASP A 175 10.62 -15.88 -6.75
C ASP A 175 9.22 -16.12 -7.32
N ALA A 176 9.11 -16.94 -8.37
CA ALA A 176 7.87 -17.27 -9.08
C ALA A 176 6.78 -17.85 -8.16
N ALA A 177 7.20 -18.59 -7.12
CA ALA A 177 6.35 -19.24 -6.14
C ALA A 177 6.22 -18.46 -4.81
N GLY A 178 7.00 -17.38 -4.64
CA GLY A 178 7.05 -16.60 -3.40
C GLY A 178 5.93 -15.56 -3.30
N GLY A 179 5.56 -15.21 -2.06
CA GLY A 179 4.70 -14.07 -1.74
C GLY A 179 5.53 -12.91 -1.19
N ILE A 180 5.14 -11.66 -1.50
CA ILE A 180 5.72 -10.46 -0.88
C ILE A 180 4.85 -10.02 0.28
N LYS A 181 5.47 -9.72 1.42
CA LYS A 181 4.80 -9.05 2.54
C LYS A 181 4.63 -7.56 2.20
N MET A 182 3.39 -7.12 1.99
CA MET A 182 3.05 -5.73 1.60
C MET A 182 2.52 -4.90 2.77
N ASN A 183 2.81 -5.30 4.01
CA ASN A 183 2.35 -4.60 5.21
C ASN A 183 3.04 -3.24 5.32
N GLY A 184 2.25 -2.18 5.51
CA GLY A 184 2.76 -0.82 5.65
C GLY A 184 3.14 -0.14 4.33
N VAL A 185 2.99 -0.79 3.16
CA VAL A 185 3.22 -0.15 1.85
C VAL A 185 2.05 0.79 1.51
N GLY A 186 2.37 1.99 1.03
CA GLY A 186 1.41 3.03 0.68
C GLY A 186 0.85 2.95 -0.75
N GLY A 187 -0.14 3.77 -1.03
CA GLY A 187 -0.83 3.87 -2.32
C GLY A 187 0.09 4.24 -3.46
N MET A 188 0.84 5.35 -3.36
CA MET A 188 1.81 5.76 -4.38
C MET A 188 2.85 4.67 -4.65
N GLU A 189 3.34 4.05 -3.58
CA GLU A 189 4.37 3.02 -3.64
C GLU A 189 3.89 1.79 -4.42
N VAL A 190 2.67 1.33 -4.13
CA VAL A 190 2.02 0.28 -4.92
C VAL A 190 1.81 0.74 -6.37
N GLY A 191 1.33 1.96 -6.58
CA GLY A 191 1.07 2.51 -7.90
C GLY A 191 2.30 2.52 -8.81
N GLU A 192 3.43 3.04 -8.30
CA GLU A 192 4.69 3.14 -9.03
C GLU A 192 5.33 1.76 -9.27
N GLY A 193 5.24 0.84 -8.30
CA GLY A 193 5.87 -0.49 -8.38
C GLY A 193 5.07 -1.55 -9.13
N ARG A 194 3.73 -1.42 -9.18
CA ARG A 194 2.83 -2.51 -9.59
C ARG A 194 3.14 -3.07 -10.97
N SER A 195 3.17 -2.22 -12.00
CA SER A 195 3.32 -2.66 -13.39
C SER A 195 4.61 -3.43 -13.63
N PHE A 196 5.71 -2.95 -13.05
CA PHE A 196 7.01 -3.60 -13.11
C PHE A 196 7.01 -4.95 -12.37
N ILE A 197 6.59 -4.97 -11.10
CA ILE A 197 6.62 -6.17 -10.26
C ILE A 197 5.73 -7.26 -10.84
N THR A 198 4.52 -6.93 -11.27
CA THR A 198 3.62 -7.92 -11.90
C THR A 198 4.19 -8.44 -13.21
N GLY A 199 4.83 -7.58 -14.01
CA GLY A 199 5.48 -8.01 -15.25
C GLY A 199 6.62 -9.01 -15.01
N VAL A 200 7.47 -8.77 -14.00
CA VAL A 200 8.55 -9.68 -13.62
C VAL A 200 7.99 -11.02 -13.12
N ILE A 201 7.03 -10.99 -12.20
CA ILE A 201 6.44 -12.21 -11.64
C ILE A 201 5.72 -13.04 -12.70
N ASP A 202 4.96 -12.40 -13.60
CA ASP A 202 4.30 -13.11 -14.71
C ASP A 202 5.33 -13.74 -15.65
N GLY A 203 6.47 -13.08 -15.88
CA GLY A 203 7.60 -13.62 -16.63
C GLY A 203 8.21 -14.85 -15.94
N LEU A 204 8.52 -14.74 -14.64
CA LEU A 204 9.07 -15.82 -13.84
C LEU A 204 8.12 -17.03 -13.79
N ARG A 205 6.81 -16.80 -13.66
CA ARG A 205 5.79 -17.86 -13.70
C ARG A 205 5.72 -18.56 -15.05
N LYS A 206 5.80 -17.81 -16.16
CA LYS A 206 5.84 -18.41 -17.52
C LYS A 206 7.07 -19.29 -17.71
N ILE A 207 8.24 -18.83 -17.26
CA ILE A 207 9.49 -19.61 -17.34
C ILE A 207 9.38 -20.86 -16.45
N GLY A 208 8.88 -20.71 -15.22
CA GLY A 208 8.67 -21.82 -14.29
C GLY A 208 7.76 -22.89 -14.86
N ALA A 209 6.59 -22.51 -15.39
CA ALA A 209 5.63 -23.42 -15.99
C ALA A 209 6.21 -24.14 -17.22
N SER A 210 6.95 -23.42 -18.08
CA SER A 210 7.61 -24.02 -19.25
C SER A 210 8.68 -25.05 -18.85
N ARG A 211 9.48 -24.75 -17.82
CA ARG A 211 10.49 -25.70 -17.31
C ARG A 211 9.87 -26.91 -16.64
N GLU A 212 8.77 -26.74 -15.92
CA GLU A 212 8.03 -27.85 -15.31
C GLU A 212 7.42 -28.76 -16.37
N GLN A 213 6.82 -28.18 -17.42
CA GLN A 213 6.28 -28.95 -18.54
C GLN A 213 7.36 -29.75 -19.26
N GLN A 214 8.51 -29.13 -19.57
CA GLN A 214 9.65 -29.84 -20.18
C GLN A 214 10.16 -31.01 -19.33
N ARG A 215 10.13 -30.88 -18.00
CA ARG A 215 10.49 -31.99 -17.10
C ARG A 215 9.46 -33.11 -17.18
N LYS A 216 8.17 -32.79 -17.12
CA LYS A 216 7.08 -33.78 -17.25
C LYS A 216 7.12 -34.50 -18.59
N ASP A 217 7.34 -33.79 -19.68
CA ASP A 217 7.43 -34.36 -21.02
C ASP A 217 8.63 -35.31 -21.12
N ARG A 218 9.80 -34.93 -20.60
CA ARG A 218 10.98 -35.80 -20.56
C ARG A 218 10.75 -37.04 -19.68
N ASP A 219 10.19 -36.87 -18.50
CA ASP A 219 9.90 -37.99 -17.59
C ASP A 219 8.87 -38.95 -18.22
N ALA A 220 7.91 -38.43 -19.01
CA ALA A 220 6.97 -39.23 -19.79
C ALA A 220 7.66 -39.96 -20.96
N GLU A 221 8.56 -39.29 -21.68
CA GLU A 221 9.38 -39.91 -22.74
C GLU A 221 10.31 -41.00 -22.18
N GLU A 222 10.90 -40.81 -20.99
CA GLU A 222 11.73 -41.82 -20.31
C GLU A 222 10.90 -43.02 -19.84
N ALA A 223 9.67 -42.79 -19.37
CA ALA A 223 8.72 -43.86 -19.03
C ALA A 223 8.24 -44.62 -20.27
N GLU A 224 8.04 -43.93 -21.40
CA GLU A 224 7.63 -44.52 -22.67
C GLU A 224 8.78 -45.26 -23.37
N ASN A 225 10.01 -44.73 -23.29
CA ASN A 225 11.21 -45.34 -23.88
C ASN A 225 11.78 -46.52 -23.09
N GLY A 226 11.19 -46.87 -21.94
CA GLY A 226 11.41 -48.11 -21.21
C GLY A 226 12.89 -48.51 -21.08
N TYR A 227 13.55 -48.11 -19.99
CA TYR A 227 14.76 -48.81 -19.58
C TYR A 227 14.40 -50.25 -19.18
N SER A 228 14.37 -51.15 -20.16
CA SER A 228 14.60 -52.57 -19.96
C SER A 228 16.03 -52.74 -19.48
N GLY A 229 16.22 -52.66 -18.17
CA GLY A 229 17.32 -53.37 -17.54
C GLY A 229 17.12 -54.86 -17.83
N THR A 230 17.80 -55.38 -18.84
CA THR A 230 18.04 -56.81 -18.99
C THR A 230 19.55 -57.06 -19.09
N GLY A 231 20.18 -57.12 -17.92
CA GLY A 231 21.38 -57.91 -17.67
C GLY A 231 21.09 -58.73 -16.43
N GLY A 232 20.75 -60.01 -16.62
CA GLY A 232 20.03 -60.83 -15.63
C GLY A 232 20.83 -61.15 -14.37
N ASP A 233 20.12 -61.07 -13.25
CA ASP A 233 20.47 -61.86 -12.07
C ASP A 233 19.85 -63.24 -12.31
N TYR A 234 20.70 -64.23 -12.53
CA TYR A 234 20.31 -65.62 -12.66
C TYR A 234 19.83 -66.08 -11.27
N ASP A 235 18.63 -66.65 -11.22
CA ASP A 235 18.25 -67.56 -10.15
C ASP A 235 19.34 -68.62 -10.02
N ASP A 236 20.01 -68.65 -8.86
CA ASP A 236 20.73 -69.83 -8.38
C ASP A 236 20.37 -70.04 -6.90
N ASP A 237 19.06 -70.26 -6.66
CA ASP A 237 18.60 -71.08 -5.54
C ASP A 237 18.79 -72.56 -5.94
N GLU A 238 20.04 -73.03 -5.94
CA GLU A 238 20.35 -74.46 -5.83
C GLU A 238 20.97 -74.72 -4.45
N MET A 239 20.28 -75.58 -3.72
CA MET A 239 20.56 -76.02 -2.37
C MET A 239 21.97 -76.63 -2.27
N ASP A 240 22.71 -76.31 -1.21
CA ASP A 240 23.30 -77.40 -0.43
C ASP A 240 23.58 -77.03 1.02
N MET A 241 23.10 -77.92 1.90
CA MET A 241 23.41 -77.96 3.32
C MET A 241 24.82 -78.55 3.52
N GLN A 242 25.65 -77.86 4.32
CA GLN A 242 26.52 -78.48 5.34
C GLN A 242 27.15 -77.45 6.27
#